data_AF-A0A2P2C637-F1
#
_entry.id   AF-A0A2P2C637-F1
#
_cell.length_a   1.000
_cell.length_b   1.000
_cell.length_c   1.000
_cell.angle_alpha   90.00
_cell.angle_beta   90.00
_cell.angle_gamma   90.00
#
_symmetry.space_group_name_H-M   'P 1'
#
loop_
_entity.id
_entity.type
_entity.pdbx_description
1 polymer ?
#
loop_
_entity_poly.entity_id
_entity_poly.type
_entity_poly.pdbx_seq_one_letter_code
_entity_poly.pdbx_strand_id
1 'polypeptide(L)' 'MSSTLLHICMETEGAPDAGADFEVGSRWVCECGLNYVFHEGFNRGGGYTPSWFVAPPLPKPRGPVGTLLFGPRKG' A
#
# COMPACT_ATOMS: atom_id res chain seq x y z
N MET A 1 -21.15 12.06 12.72
CA MET A 1 -21.00 12.73 11.40
C MET A 1 -20.07 11.87 10.56
N SER A 2 -20.62 11.10 9.61
CA SER A 2 -19.82 10.31 8.66
C SER A 2 -19.22 11.28 7.66
N SER A 3 -17.96 11.62 7.86
CA SER A 3 -17.23 12.51 6.97
C SER A 3 -17.07 11.82 5.62
N THR A 4 -17.79 12.29 4.60
CA THR A 4 -17.48 12.04 3.18
C THR A 4 -16.26 12.86 2.74
N LEU A 5 -15.24 12.98 3.59
CA LEU A 5 -13.91 13.33 3.15
C LEU A 5 -13.38 12.08 2.46
N LEU A 6 -13.59 11.99 1.14
CA LEU A 6 -12.72 11.20 0.28
C LEU A 6 -11.32 11.72 0.55
N HIS A 7 -10.57 11.07 1.46
CA HIS A 7 -9.14 11.26 1.56
C HIS A 7 -8.59 10.82 0.20
N ILE A 8 -8.35 11.76 -0.70
CA ILE A 8 -7.65 11.47 -1.94
C ILE A 8 -6.20 11.40 -1.53
N CYS A 9 -5.74 10.21 -1.11
CA CYS A 9 -4.36 9.99 -0.66
C CYS A 9 -3.35 10.54 -1.67
N MET A 10 -3.67 10.50 -2.95
CA MET A 10 -2.83 11.02 -4.04
C MET A 10 -2.73 12.55 -4.11
N GLU A 11 -3.49 13.29 -3.30
CA GLU A 11 -3.46 14.76 -3.21
C GLU A 11 -2.77 15.26 -1.92
N THR A 12 -2.21 14.36 -1.10
CA THR A 12 -1.50 14.76 0.12
C THR A 12 -0.07 15.19 -0.18
N GLU A 13 0.53 16.00 0.69
CA GLU A 13 1.91 16.50 0.52
C GLU A 13 2.96 15.38 0.44
N GLY A 14 2.71 14.26 1.12
CA GLY A 14 3.56 13.06 1.06
C GLY A 14 3.24 12.10 -0.10
N ALA A 15 2.30 12.46 -0.98
CA ALA A 15 1.97 11.66 -2.14
C ALA A 15 3.11 11.69 -3.17
N PRO A 16 3.29 10.61 -3.94
CA PRO A 16 4.21 10.61 -5.07
C PRO A 16 3.78 11.67 -6.08
N ASP A 17 4.74 12.45 -6.58
CA ASP A 17 4.48 13.46 -7.61
C ASP A 17 3.91 12.79 -8.88
N ALA A 18 2.77 13.28 -9.38
CA ALA A 18 2.14 12.76 -10.58
C ALA A 18 3.01 12.93 -11.84
N GLY A 19 3.96 13.86 -11.84
CA GLY A 19 4.88 14.12 -12.95
C GLY A 19 6.24 13.40 -12.85
N ALA A 20 6.51 12.69 -11.75
CA ALA A 20 7.75 11.97 -11.57
C ALA A 20 7.69 10.55 -12.18
N ASP A 21 8.84 10.08 -12.68
CA ASP A 21 8.99 8.72 -13.17
C ASP A 21 9.19 7.75 -12.00
N PHE A 22 8.35 6.71 -11.95
CA PHE A 22 8.47 5.61 -10.99
C PHE A 22 8.63 4.28 -11.73
N GLU A 23 9.37 3.34 -11.14
CA GLU A 23 9.44 1.98 -11.67
C GLU A 23 8.10 1.25 -11.49
N VAL A 24 7.67 0.50 -12.50
CA VAL A 24 6.49 -0.37 -12.39
C VAL A 24 6.69 -1.38 -11.26
N GLY A 25 5.72 -1.45 -10.35
CA GLY A 25 5.78 -2.23 -9.11
C GLY A 25 6.17 -1.42 -7.88
N SER A 26 6.56 -0.15 -8.03
CA SER A 26 6.80 0.77 -6.91
C SER A 26 5.56 0.85 -6.01
N ARG A 27 5.79 0.91 -4.69
CA ARG A 27 4.71 0.98 -3.70
C ARG A 27 4.80 2.23 -2.87
N TRP A 28 3.63 2.78 -2.57
CA TRP A 28 3.49 3.91 -1.67
C TRP A 28 2.34 3.65 -0.70
N VAL A 29 2.55 3.98 0.56
CA VAL A 29 1.56 3.82 1.61
C VAL A 29 1.23 5.19 2.16
N CYS A 30 -0.03 5.59 2.02
CA CYS A 30 -0.52 6.82 2.62
C CYS A 30 -0.50 6.71 4.15
N GLU A 31 -0.37 7.83 4.85
CA GLU A 31 -0.44 7.89 6.31
C GLU A 31 -1.70 7.26 6.92
N CYS A 32 -2.82 7.24 6.17
CA CYS A 32 -4.05 6.56 6.60
C CYS A 32 -4.00 5.02 6.51
N GLY A 33 -2.90 4.45 5.98
CA GLY A 33 -2.67 3.01 5.83
C GLY A 33 -3.13 2.42 4.50
N LEU A 34 -3.67 3.22 3.57
CA LEU A 34 -3.99 2.75 2.21
C LEU A 34 -2.70 2.56 1.40
N ASN A 35 -2.65 1.44 0.68
CA ASN A 35 -1.53 1.04 -0.14
C ASN A 35 -1.82 1.31 -1.62
N TYR A 36 -0.82 1.82 -2.33
CA TYR A 36 -0.87 2.10 -3.76
C TYR A 36 0.31 1.42 -4.44
N VAL A 37 0.10 0.97 -5.68
CA VAL A 37 1.13 0.41 -6.54
C VAL A 37 1.15 1.14 -7.87
N PHE A 38 2.34 1.51 -8.32
CA PHE A 38 2.55 2.13 -9.62
C PHE A 38 2.60 1.04 -10.70
N HIS A 39 1.69 1.07 -11.66
CA HIS A 39 1.69 0.15 -12.79
C HIS A 39 0.95 0.72 -14.00
N GLU A 40 1.05 0.04 -15.13
CA GLU A 40 0.28 0.37 -16.34
C GLU A 40 -1.15 -0.14 -16.21
N GLY A 41 -2.12 0.70 -16.54
CA GLY A 41 -3.52 0.33 -16.51
C GLY A 41 -4.45 1.44 -16.97
N PHE A 42 -5.74 1.14 -16.99
CA PHE A 42 -6.78 2.15 -17.24
C PHE A 42 -6.96 3.02 -16.00
N ASN A 43 -6.44 4.24 -16.07
CA ASN A 43 -6.57 5.21 -14.99
C ASN A 43 -8.02 5.72 -14.87
N ARG A 44 -8.32 6.50 -13.81
CA ARG A 44 -9.66 7.08 -13.61
C ARG A 44 -10.13 8.00 -14.75
N GLY A 45 -9.21 8.55 -15.54
CA GLY A 45 -9.50 9.33 -16.74
C GLY A 45 -9.81 8.49 -17.98
N GLY A 46 -9.80 7.17 -17.88
CA GLY A 46 -10.09 6.25 -19.00
C GLY A 46 -8.91 6.03 -19.96
N GLY A 47 -7.74 6.60 -19.68
CA GLY A 47 -6.52 6.40 -20.46
C GLY A 47 -5.71 5.20 -19.98
N TYR A 48 -5.10 4.47 -20.91
CA TYR A 48 -4.13 3.42 -20.59
C TYR A 48 -2.74 4.06 -20.42
N THR A 49 -2.35 4.33 -19.17
CA THR A 49 -1.05 4.96 -18.84
C THR A 49 -0.49 4.39 -17.52
N PRO A 50 0.82 4.48 -17.29
CA PRO A 50 1.38 4.30 -15.96
C PRO A 50 0.70 5.25 -14.96
N SER A 51 0.24 4.72 -13.82
CA SER A 51 -0.36 5.52 -12.75
C SER A 51 -0.31 4.78 -11.41
N TRP A 52 -0.71 5.48 -10.35
CA TRP A 52 -0.87 4.92 -9.01
C TRP A 52 -2.27 4.35 -8.84
N PHE A 53 -2.34 3.06 -8.55
CA PHE A 53 -3.60 2.34 -8.34
C PHE A 53 -3.68 1.83 -6.91
N VAL A 54 -4.90 1.76 -6.37
CA VAL A 54 -5.13 1.19 -5.04
C VAL A 54 -4.73 -0.29 -5.09
N ALA A 55 -3.78 -0.65 -4.24
CA ALA A 55 -3.32 -2.01 -4.08
C ALA A 55 -4.00 -2.66 -2.87
N PRO A 56 -4.14 -4.00 -2.86
CA PRO A 56 -4.49 -4.71 -1.64
C PRO A 56 -3.55 -4.31 -0.49
N PRO A 57 -4.06 -4.22 0.74
CA PRO A 57 -3.21 -3.99 1.90
C PRO A 57 -2.14 -5.09 1.97
N LEU A 58 -0.88 -4.68 2.21
CA LEU A 58 0.19 -5.65 2.38
C LEU A 58 -0.14 -6.54 3.58
N PRO A 59 0.09 -7.86 3.49
CA PRO A 59 -0.02 -8.71 4.66
C PRO A 59 0.90 -8.16 5.74
N LYS A 60 0.33 -7.74 6.88
CA LYS A 60 1.13 -7.32 8.03
C LYS A 60 2.08 -8.47 8.36
N PRO A 61 3.40 -8.24 8.49
CA PRO A 61 4.28 -9.26 9.00
C PRO A 61 3.72 -9.67 10.36
N ARG A 62 3.22 -10.90 10.45
CA ARG A 62 2.95 -11.52 11.75
C ARG A 62 4.30 -11.47 12.45
N GLY A 63 4.37 -10.77 13.59
CA GLY A 63 5.61 -10.56 14.33
C GLY A 63 6.36 -11.89 14.57
N PRO A 64 7.63 -11.83 15.02
CA PRO A 64 8.43 -13.03 15.18
C PRO A 64 7.64 -14.06 15.98
N VAL A 65 7.44 -15.24 15.39
CA VAL A 65 6.95 -16.42 16.11
C VAL A 65 8.03 -16.73 17.13
N GLY A 66 7.92 -16.09 18.28
CA GLY A 66 8.95 -16.04 19.29
C GLY A 66 8.34 -16.28 20.66
N THR A 67 7.68 -17.42 20.86
CA THR A 67 7.52 -18.00 22.22
C THR A 67 7.26 -19.51 22.18
N LEU A 68 8.35 -20.28 22.38
CA LEU A 68 8.43 -21.46 23.26
C LEU A 68 7.41 -22.61 23.09
N LEU A 69 7.70 -23.59 22.21
CA LEU A 69 7.08 -24.93 22.30
C LEU A 69 8.08 -26.09 22.46
N PHE A 70 9.38 -25.81 22.63
CA PHE A 70 10.36 -26.85 22.96
C PHE A 70 10.62 -26.87 24.48
N GLY A 71 9.64 -27.38 25.23
CA GLY A 71 9.91 -27.92 26.56
C GLY A 71 10.74 -29.21 26.44
N PRO A 72 11.62 -29.53 27.41
CA PRO A 72 12.46 -30.72 27.32
C PRO A 72 11.56 -31.96 27.42
N ARG A 73 11.59 -32.83 26.39
CA ARG A 73 11.04 -34.19 26.52
C ARG A 73 11.95 -34.96 27.47
N LYS A 74 11.47 -35.24 28.68
CA LYS A 74 12.03 -36.32 29.50
C LYS A 74 11.82 -37.64 28.76
N GLY A 75 12.92 -38.33 28.46
CA GLY A 75 13.01 -39.71 28.02
C GLY A 75 14.24 -40.31 28.68
#